data_AF-A0A6C0HM46-F1
#
_entry.id   AF-A0A6C0HM46-F1
#
_cell.length_a   1.000
_cell.length_b   1.000
_cell.length_c   1.000
_cell.angle_alpha   90.00
_cell.angle_beta   90.00
_cell.angle_gamma   90.00
#
_symmetry.space_group_name_H-M   'P 1'
#
loop_
_entity.id
_entity.type
_entity.pdbx_description
1 polymer ?
#
loop_
_entity_poly.entity_id
_entity_poly.type
_entity_poly.pdbx_seq_one_letter_code
_entity_poly.pdbx_strand_id
1 'polypeptide(L)'
;MIKSKKIKTDNMHININILTPITALSILIILIILIIIAMYFLKKNKTVDYFNSPSSNISGNISGNILINIGNWLCEYIYDIATSILLQKDFTYNIPDIDFVKHLPKFIKYANIDPSIYTNLTAKGITYNSFTQLHPEKCAIWFINDNTDHNFWICLKPLIQSILDDALIKSNLKKVVEYPVIHFRCADVPFARHRHYHFQKYKFYKKALENINILSLQQYSKVIILSCSFHLSNNEDQVCCSTYTNSLSDYLKNISYDTIVECNTNIADFATLFYAPAVISGGSSFSFISGFCGKGIFISGGHCEEGYTEPNSKCDSCSTWLQNADDIKHKDIDDYYNTDAVIKALQN
;
A
#
# COMPACT_ATOMS: atom_id res chain seq x y z
N MET A 1 88.31 15.86 16.06
CA MET A 1 88.85 15.23 14.84
C MET A 1 87.74 14.35 14.24
N ILE A 2 86.89 14.91 13.38
CA ILE A 2 85.75 14.21 12.75
C ILE A 2 85.79 14.57 11.27
N LYS A 3 85.99 13.55 10.42
CA LYS A 3 86.14 13.66 8.96
C LYS A 3 84.77 13.86 8.31
N SER A 4 84.65 14.88 7.44
CA SER A 4 83.47 15.08 6.61
C SER A 4 83.44 14.06 5.46
N LYS A 5 82.29 13.42 5.27
CA LYS A 5 82.04 12.42 4.22
C LYS A 5 81.18 13.10 3.15
N LYS A 6 81.77 13.39 1.98
CA LYS A 6 81.06 13.89 0.80
C LYS A 6 80.12 12.81 0.27
N ILE A 7 78.82 13.10 0.21
CA ILE A 7 77.81 12.28 -0.47
C ILE A 7 77.79 12.73 -1.94
N LYS A 8 78.05 11.79 -2.86
CA LYS A 8 77.86 11.97 -4.31
C LYS A 8 76.36 11.82 -4.62
N THR A 9 75.78 12.81 -5.29
CA THR A 9 74.46 12.73 -5.90
C THR A 9 74.61 12.16 -7.31
N ASP A 10 74.12 10.95 -7.52
CA ASP A 10 73.98 10.35 -8.85
C ASP A 10 72.73 10.93 -9.54
N ASN A 11 72.94 11.59 -10.68
CA ASN A 11 71.88 12.16 -11.51
C ASN A 11 71.10 11.01 -12.19
N MET A 12 69.90 10.73 -11.69
CA MET A 12 68.95 9.82 -12.32
C MET A 12 68.33 10.51 -13.54
N HIS A 13 68.87 10.22 -14.74
CA HIS A 13 68.25 10.63 -16.00
C HIS A 13 66.89 9.91 -16.15
N ILE A 14 65.80 10.63 -15.88
CA ILE A 14 64.44 10.16 -16.17
C ILE A 14 64.25 10.26 -17.69
N ASN A 15 64.27 9.10 -18.34
CA ASN A 15 63.99 8.99 -19.77
C ASN A 15 62.47 9.11 -19.97
N ILE A 16 62.00 10.33 -20.25
CA ILE A 16 60.59 10.57 -20.57
C ILE A 16 60.37 10.08 -22.00
N ASN A 17 59.95 8.81 -22.13
CA ASN A 17 59.43 8.30 -23.39
C ASN A 17 58.18 9.10 -23.74
N ILE A 18 58.34 10.04 -24.67
CA ILE A 18 57.25 10.82 -25.25
C ILE A 18 56.32 9.81 -25.94
N LEU A 19 55.16 9.55 -25.34
CA LEU A 19 54.09 8.78 -25.95
C LEU A 19 53.80 9.38 -27.33
N THR A 20 53.85 8.56 -28.37
CA THR A 20 53.55 9.01 -29.73
C THR A 20 52.11 9.57 -29.77
N PRO A 21 51.80 10.57 -30.59
CA PRO A 21 50.48 11.21 -30.63
C PRO A 21 49.31 10.21 -30.78
N ILE A 22 49.57 9.09 -31.45
CA ILE A 22 48.64 7.98 -31.64
C ILE A 22 48.28 7.34 -30.30
N THR A 23 49.26 7.11 -29.42
CA THR A 23 49.04 6.51 -28.09
C THR A 23 48.27 7.44 -27.15
N ALA A 24 48.48 8.75 -27.23
CA ALA A 24 47.71 9.72 -26.45
C ALA A 24 46.23 9.77 -26.86
N LEU A 25 45.94 9.72 -28.16
CA LEU A 25 44.58 9.68 -28.69
C LEU A 25 43.86 8.37 -28.32
N SER A 26 44.55 7.23 -28.41
CA SER A 26 43.98 5.94 -27.98
C SER A 26 43.62 5.92 -26.50
N ILE A 27 44.47 6.49 -25.64
CA ILE A 27 44.20 6.59 -24.19
C ILE A 27 42.99 7.49 -23.93
N LEU A 28 42.86 8.61 -24.63
CA LEU A 28 41.70 9.51 -24.49
C LEU A 28 40.39 8.82 -24.91
N ILE A 29 40.40 8.09 -26.02
CA ILE A 29 39.22 7.34 -26.49
C ILE A 29 38.81 6.27 -25.47
N ILE A 30 39.78 5.53 -24.92
CA ILE A 30 39.51 4.53 -23.88
C ILE A 30 38.90 5.18 -22.64
N LEU A 31 39.42 6.32 -22.19
CA LEU A 31 38.88 7.06 -21.05
C LEU A 31 37.43 7.52 -21.29
N ILE A 32 37.12 8.04 -22.47
CA ILE A 32 35.75 8.46 -22.83
C ILE A 32 34.80 7.25 -22.81
N ILE A 33 35.22 6.11 -23.39
CA ILE A 33 34.43 4.87 -23.37
C ILE A 33 34.18 4.42 -21.93
N LEU A 34 35.20 4.44 -21.07
CA LEU A 34 35.08 4.06 -19.66
C LEU A 34 34.13 5.01 -18.90
N ILE A 35 34.16 6.32 -19.17
CA ILE A 35 33.24 7.30 -18.56
C ILE A 35 31.80 7.02 -19.02
N ILE A 36 31.57 6.74 -20.31
CA ILE A 36 30.24 6.41 -20.83
C ILE A 36 29.72 5.11 -20.19
N ILE A 37 30.56 4.09 -20.08
CA ILE A 37 30.22 2.83 -19.41
C ILE A 37 29.91 3.07 -17.93
N ALA A 38 30.73 3.85 -17.22
CA ALA A 38 30.50 4.19 -15.82
C ALA A 38 29.19 4.97 -15.64
N MET A 39 28.90 5.95 -16.49
CA MET A 39 27.63 6.69 -16.49
C MET A 39 26.43 5.78 -16.77
N TYR A 40 26.56 4.84 -17.71
CA TYR A 40 25.52 3.85 -17.99
C TYR A 40 25.25 2.96 -16.77
N PHE A 41 26.31 2.45 -16.12
CA PHE A 41 26.17 1.65 -14.89
C PHE A 41 25.68 2.45 -13.70
N LEU A 42 26.08 3.72 -13.53
CA LEU A 42 25.55 4.59 -12.48
C LEU A 42 24.06 4.90 -12.71
N LYS A 43 23.64 5.13 -13.95
CA LYS A 43 22.22 5.33 -14.31
C LYS A 43 21.41 4.05 -14.10
N LYS A 44 21.97 2.88 -14.44
CA LYS A 44 21.33 1.57 -14.25
C LYS A 44 21.30 1.12 -12.78
N ASN A 45 22.33 1.42 -11.99
CA ASN A 45 22.36 1.07 -10.57
C ASN A 45 21.45 1.99 -9.75
N LYS A 46 21.25 3.25 -10.17
CA LYS A 46 20.18 4.09 -9.60
C LYS A 46 18.80 3.45 -9.74
N THR A 47 18.54 2.69 -10.81
CA THR A 47 17.28 1.93 -10.96
C THR A 47 17.24 0.64 -10.13
N VAL A 48 18.37 0.11 -9.69
CA VAL A 48 18.45 -1.13 -8.89
C VAL A 48 18.31 -0.84 -7.39
N ASP A 49 18.80 0.29 -6.89
CA ASP A 49 18.63 0.66 -5.47
C ASP A 49 17.17 1.01 -5.10
N TYR A 50 16.30 1.30 -6.08
CA TYR A 50 14.87 1.51 -5.83
C TYR A 50 14.13 0.25 -5.37
N PHE A 51 14.65 -0.95 -5.65
CA PHE A 51 13.99 -2.22 -5.32
C PHE A 51 14.60 -2.95 -4.12
N ASN A 52 15.69 -2.43 -3.56
CA ASN A 52 16.35 -3.00 -2.38
C ASN A 52 15.91 -2.34 -1.06
N SER A 53 14.75 -1.67 -1.03
CA SER A 53 14.07 -1.51 0.27
C SER A 53 13.78 -2.93 0.76
N PRO A 54 14.29 -3.34 1.93
CA PRO A 54 14.15 -4.71 2.39
C PRO A 54 12.67 -5.04 2.54
N SER A 55 12.13 -5.76 1.57
CA SER A 55 10.82 -6.42 1.63
C SER A 55 10.74 -7.44 2.78
N SER A 56 11.83 -7.63 3.53
CA SER A 56 11.97 -8.58 4.63
C SER A 56 11.48 -8.06 6.00
N ASN A 57 11.03 -6.81 6.12
CA ASN A 57 10.52 -6.28 7.39
C ASN A 57 9.00 -5.96 7.39
N ILE A 58 8.20 -6.62 6.54
CA ILE A 58 6.73 -6.66 6.74
C ILE A 58 6.38 -7.54 7.96
N SER A 59 7.32 -8.38 8.43
CA SER A 59 7.33 -8.97 9.77
C SER A 59 7.62 -7.94 10.89
N GLY A 60 7.19 -6.70 10.70
CA GLY A 60 7.35 -5.60 11.62
C GLY A 60 6.71 -5.94 12.96
N ASN A 61 7.56 -6.19 13.95
CA ASN A 61 7.28 -6.12 15.38
C ASN A 61 6.10 -5.14 15.63
N ILE A 62 4.91 -5.65 15.98
CA ILE A 62 3.76 -4.82 16.38
C ILE A 62 3.98 -4.16 17.75
N SER A 63 5.24 -4.02 18.18
CA SER A 63 5.65 -3.12 19.25
C SER A 63 5.48 -1.64 18.86
N GLY A 64 5.06 -1.33 17.62
CA GLY A 64 4.68 0.01 17.19
C GLY A 64 3.32 0.47 17.72
N ASN A 65 3.06 1.79 17.67
CA ASN A 65 1.80 2.37 18.09
C ASN A 65 0.63 1.80 17.26
N ILE A 66 -0.25 1.02 17.90
CA ILE A 66 -1.41 0.34 17.28
C ILE A 66 -2.30 1.35 16.53
N LEU A 67 -2.37 2.60 16.98
CA LEU A 67 -3.11 3.65 16.29
C LEU A 67 -2.59 3.94 14.89
N ILE A 68 -1.29 3.76 14.66
CA ILE A 68 -0.64 3.99 13.36
C ILE A 68 -0.84 2.77 12.44
N ASN A 69 -0.85 1.57 13.01
CA ASN A 69 -0.87 0.30 12.26
C ASN A 69 -2.17 -0.50 12.43
N ILE A 70 -3.29 0.18 12.69
CA ILE A 70 -4.55 -0.48 13.07
C ILE A 70 -5.04 -1.47 12.01
N GLY A 71 -4.83 -1.19 10.71
CA GLY A 71 -5.16 -2.11 9.63
C GLY A 71 -4.42 -3.44 9.72
N ASN A 72 -3.10 -3.41 9.95
CA ASN A 72 -2.28 -4.61 10.09
C ASN A 72 -2.62 -5.37 11.38
N TRP A 73 -2.82 -4.66 12.49
CA TRP A 73 -3.21 -5.28 13.76
C TRP A 73 -4.56 -6.00 13.65
N LEU A 74 -5.54 -5.39 12.98
CA LEU A 74 -6.84 -6.02 12.72
C LEU A 74 -6.71 -7.25 11.81
N CYS A 75 -5.81 -7.23 10.83
CA CYS A 75 -5.52 -8.40 10.01
C CYS A 75 -5.05 -9.59 10.86
N GLU A 76 -4.15 -9.38 11.82
CA GLU A 76 -3.71 -10.46 12.71
C GLU A 76 -4.82 -10.95 13.65
N TYR A 77 -5.59 -10.02 14.20
CA TYR A 77 -6.74 -10.34 15.02
C TYR A 77 -7.76 -11.22 14.25
N ILE A 78 -8.05 -10.88 13.00
CA ILE A 78 -8.95 -11.63 12.13
C ILE A 78 -8.35 -12.98 11.72
N TYR A 79 -7.04 -13.05 11.48
CA TYR A 79 -6.34 -14.31 11.21
C TYR A 79 -6.50 -15.32 12.36
N ASP A 80 -6.41 -14.85 13.60
CA ASP A 80 -6.55 -15.73 14.76
C ASP A 80 -8.02 -16.16 15.01
N ILE A 81 -8.99 -15.32 14.64
CA ILE A 81 -10.41 -15.73 14.57
C ILE A 81 -10.58 -16.84 13.53
N ALA A 82 -10.12 -16.62 12.31
CA ALA A 82 -10.20 -17.60 11.22
C ALA A 82 -9.56 -18.94 11.59
N THR A 83 -8.36 -18.88 12.17
CA THR A 83 -7.63 -20.05 12.66
C THR A 83 -8.42 -20.81 13.72
N SER A 84 -9.07 -20.10 14.65
CA SER A 84 -9.88 -20.73 15.70
C SER A 84 -11.12 -21.41 15.12
N ILE A 85 -11.77 -20.80 14.12
CA ILE A 85 -12.89 -21.40 13.38
C ILE A 85 -12.45 -22.68 12.64
N LEU A 86 -11.35 -22.62 11.90
CA LEU A 86 -10.83 -23.76 11.13
C LEU A 86 -10.36 -24.92 12.02
N LEU A 87 -9.93 -24.62 13.25
CA LEU A 87 -9.60 -25.62 14.28
C LEU A 87 -10.81 -26.02 15.15
N GLN A 88 -11.98 -25.42 14.94
CA GLN A 88 -13.21 -25.63 15.71
C GLN A 88 -13.02 -25.47 17.22
N LYS A 89 -12.23 -24.46 17.61
CA LYS A 89 -11.90 -24.15 19.01
C LYS A 89 -12.35 -22.75 19.39
N ASP A 90 -12.52 -22.53 20.68
CA ASP A 90 -12.80 -21.20 21.20
C ASP A 90 -11.66 -20.24 20.84
N PHE A 91 -12.03 -19.03 20.43
CA PHE A 91 -11.11 -17.94 20.13
C PHE A 91 -10.71 -17.22 21.41
N THR A 92 -9.43 -16.90 21.55
CA THR A 92 -8.88 -16.07 22.62
C THR A 92 -7.84 -15.12 22.06
N TYR A 93 -7.88 -13.85 22.47
CA TYR A 93 -6.89 -12.86 22.03
C TYR A 93 -6.61 -11.81 23.10
N ASN A 94 -5.35 -11.38 23.19
CA ASN A 94 -4.97 -10.30 24.10
C ASN A 94 -5.25 -8.95 23.43
N ILE A 95 -6.27 -8.24 23.92
CA ILE A 95 -6.72 -6.98 23.32
C ILE A 95 -6.22 -5.81 24.16
N PRO A 96 -5.50 -4.85 23.55
CA PRO A 96 -5.01 -3.65 24.20
C PRO A 96 -6.17 -2.72 24.59
N ASP A 97 -5.99 -1.94 25.65
CA ASP A 97 -6.97 -0.97 26.12
C ASP A 97 -6.84 0.37 25.36
N ILE A 98 -7.18 0.37 24.07
CA ILE A 98 -7.04 1.52 23.17
C ILE A 98 -8.30 1.69 22.31
N ASP A 99 -8.82 2.93 22.24
CA ASP A 99 -9.95 3.36 21.39
C ASP A 99 -11.08 2.32 21.24
N PHE A 100 -11.45 1.94 20.01
CA PHE A 100 -12.47 0.92 19.78
C PHE A 100 -11.95 -0.50 19.89
N VAL A 101 -10.64 -0.67 19.79
CA VAL A 101 -9.99 -1.97 19.87
C VAL A 101 -10.30 -2.65 21.20
N LYS A 102 -10.32 -1.90 22.31
CA LYS A 102 -10.67 -2.44 23.65
C LYS A 102 -12.05 -3.09 23.74
N HIS A 103 -12.95 -2.78 22.80
CA HIS A 103 -14.31 -3.31 22.73
C HIS A 103 -14.45 -4.52 21.80
N LEU A 104 -13.39 -4.90 21.09
CA LEU A 104 -13.36 -6.17 20.36
C LEU A 104 -13.39 -7.35 21.35
N PRO A 105 -13.98 -8.50 20.96
CA PRO A 105 -14.13 -9.64 21.85
C PRO A 105 -12.79 -10.33 22.14
N LYS A 106 -12.38 -10.36 23.42
CA LYS A 106 -11.19 -11.12 23.87
C LYS A 106 -11.40 -12.64 23.81
N PHE A 107 -12.65 -13.08 23.79
CA PHE A 107 -13.07 -14.48 23.78
C PHE A 107 -14.33 -14.65 22.94
N ILE A 108 -14.35 -15.66 22.06
CA ILE A 108 -15.56 -16.08 21.34
C ILE A 108 -15.66 -17.60 21.46
N LYS A 109 -16.74 -18.09 22.06
CA LYS A 109 -17.01 -19.53 22.12
C LYS A 109 -17.33 -20.04 20.71
N TYR A 110 -16.67 -21.10 20.26
CA TYR A 110 -16.86 -21.64 18.90
C TYR A 110 -18.33 -22.02 18.64
N ALA A 111 -19.00 -22.59 19.63
CA ALA A 111 -20.41 -22.94 19.57
C ALA A 111 -21.37 -21.75 19.33
N ASN A 112 -20.89 -20.51 19.50
CA ASN A 112 -21.66 -19.29 19.25
C ASN A 112 -21.35 -18.68 17.87
N ILE A 113 -20.36 -19.20 17.13
CA ILE A 113 -20.07 -18.79 15.76
C ILE A 113 -21.06 -19.50 14.83
N ASP A 114 -21.58 -18.79 13.83
CA ASP A 114 -22.46 -19.39 12.83
C ASP A 114 -21.76 -20.60 12.16
N PRO A 115 -22.30 -21.83 12.30
CA PRO A 115 -21.69 -23.04 11.74
C PRO A 115 -21.59 -23.00 10.21
N SER A 116 -22.36 -22.13 9.54
CA SER A 116 -22.27 -21.93 8.10
C SER A 116 -20.91 -21.40 7.67
N ILE A 117 -20.21 -20.63 8.52
CA ILE A 117 -18.89 -20.06 8.18
C ILE A 117 -17.86 -21.18 8.01
N TYR A 118 -17.75 -22.09 8.98
CA TYR A 118 -16.85 -23.25 8.88
C TYR A 118 -17.22 -24.15 7.69
N THR A 119 -18.52 -24.41 7.51
CA THR A 119 -19.03 -25.24 6.42
C THR A 119 -18.69 -24.64 5.04
N ASN A 120 -18.86 -23.33 4.89
CA ASN A 120 -18.57 -22.63 3.64
C ASN A 120 -17.07 -22.55 3.34
N LEU A 121 -16.23 -22.31 4.36
CA LEU A 121 -14.76 -22.32 4.21
C LEU A 121 -14.27 -23.69 3.74
N THR A 122 -14.69 -24.75 4.41
CA THR A 122 -14.28 -26.13 4.09
C THR A 122 -14.81 -26.60 2.74
N ALA A 123 -16.06 -26.25 2.38
CA ALA A 123 -16.61 -26.54 1.05
C ALA A 123 -15.83 -25.86 -0.09
N LYS A 124 -15.10 -24.77 0.21
CA LYS A 124 -14.23 -24.06 -0.74
C LYS A 124 -12.76 -24.50 -0.67
N GLY A 125 -12.46 -25.58 0.05
CA GLY A 125 -11.09 -26.11 0.19
C GLY A 125 -10.21 -25.34 1.18
N ILE A 126 -10.78 -24.40 1.94
CA ILE A 126 -10.05 -23.63 2.95
C ILE A 126 -10.07 -24.42 4.25
N THR A 127 -8.92 -25.01 4.57
CA THR A 127 -8.65 -25.79 5.79
C THR A 127 -7.62 -25.04 6.63
N TYR A 128 -7.41 -25.44 7.89
CA TYR A 128 -6.35 -24.86 8.71
C TYR A 128 -4.97 -24.92 8.02
N ASN A 129 -4.60 -26.07 7.46
CA ASN A 129 -3.31 -26.24 6.80
C ASN A 129 -3.18 -25.41 5.53
N SER A 130 -4.21 -25.39 4.67
CA SER A 130 -4.16 -24.58 3.44
C SER A 130 -4.17 -23.09 3.74
N PHE A 131 -4.94 -22.63 4.73
CA PHE A 131 -5.00 -21.22 5.14
C PHE A 131 -3.66 -20.73 5.71
N THR A 132 -3.06 -21.48 6.62
CA THR A 132 -1.78 -21.08 7.25
C THR A 132 -0.60 -21.14 6.27
N GLN A 133 -0.64 -22.06 5.30
CA GLN A 133 0.35 -22.11 4.22
C GLN A 133 0.19 -20.95 3.23
N LEU A 134 -1.04 -20.56 2.91
CA LEU A 134 -1.34 -19.46 1.99
C LEU A 134 -1.01 -18.10 2.61
N HIS A 135 -1.20 -17.96 3.93
CA HIS A 135 -0.94 -16.73 4.68
C HIS A 135 0.06 -16.97 5.81
N PRO A 136 1.35 -17.14 5.50
CA PRO A 136 2.39 -17.27 6.52
C PRO A 136 2.59 -15.98 7.31
N GLU A 137 2.28 -14.83 6.70
CA GLU A 137 2.32 -13.51 7.32
C GLU A 137 0.91 -13.06 7.70
N LYS A 138 0.57 -13.12 8.99
CA LYS A 138 -0.77 -12.80 9.51
C LYS A 138 -1.23 -11.38 9.14
N CYS A 139 -0.32 -10.41 9.17
CA CYS A 139 -0.64 -9.01 8.87
C CYS A 139 -0.90 -8.74 7.37
N ALA A 140 -0.61 -9.71 6.49
CA ALA A 140 -0.75 -9.63 5.04
C ALA A 140 -1.97 -10.41 4.50
N ILE A 141 -2.88 -10.87 5.35
CA ILE A 141 -4.05 -11.66 4.92
C ILE A 141 -5.05 -10.90 4.04
N TRP A 142 -4.90 -9.58 3.96
CA TRP A 142 -5.72 -8.67 3.17
C TRP A 142 -5.28 -8.59 1.71
N PHE A 143 -4.16 -9.23 1.33
CA PHE A 143 -3.77 -9.40 -0.08
C PHE A 143 -4.68 -10.45 -0.74
N ILE A 144 -5.10 -10.16 -1.98
CA ILE A 144 -6.11 -10.96 -2.70
C ILE A 144 -5.50 -11.44 -4.01
N ASN A 145 -4.90 -12.62 -3.97
CA ASN A 145 -4.14 -13.18 -5.08
C ASN A 145 -5.02 -14.04 -5.98
N ASP A 146 -6.02 -14.71 -5.43
CA ASP A 146 -6.86 -15.65 -6.18
C ASP A 146 -8.30 -15.77 -5.63
N ASN A 147 -9.06 -16.70 -6.21
CA ASN A 147 -10.43 -16.99 -5.78
C ASN A 147 -10.49 -17.59 -4.36
N THR A 148 -9.41 -18.18 -3.85
CA THR A 148 -9.31 -18.73 -2.48
C THR A 148 -9.32 -17.60 -1.46
N ASP A 149 -8.49 -16.58 -1.68
CA ASP A 149 -8.43 -15.38 -0.83
C ASP A 149 -9.79 -14.65 -0.81
N HIS A 150 -10.40 -14.49 -1.98
CA HIS A 150 -11.75 -13.91 -2.07
C HIS A 150 -12.79 -14.70 -1.30
N ASN A 151 -12.80 -16.02 -1.50
CA ASN A 151 -13.73 -16.93 -0.85
C ASN A 151 -13.59 -16.89 0.67
N PHE A 152 -12.35 -16.86 1.17
CA PHE A 152 -12.05 -16.67 2.59
C PHE A 152 -12.72 -15.40 3.12
N TRP A 153 -12.46 -14.26 2.48
CA TRP A 153 -12.97 -12.97 2.94
C TRP A 153 -14.49 -12.86 2.85
N ILE A 154 -15.12 -13.39 1.81
CA ILE A 154 -16.59 -13.40 1.68
C ILE A 154 -17.24 -14.25 2.78
N CYS A 155 -16.64 -15.40 3.12
CA CYS A 155 -17.15 -16.25 4.21
C CYS A 155 -17.04 -15.58 5.57
N LEU A 156 -15.93 -14.86 5.84
CA LEU A 156 -15.72 -14.20 7.14
C LEU A 156 -16.41 -12.84 7.27
N LYS A 157 -16.66 -12.13 6.15
CA LYS A 157 -17.15 -10.75 6.15
C LYS A 157 -18.33 -10.52 7.10
N PRO A 158 -19.41 -11.33 7.14
CA PRO A 158 -20.54 -11.09 8.03
C PRO A 158 -20.15 -11.07 9.52
N LEU A 159 -19.30 -12.02 9.95
CA LEU A 159 -18.81 -12.09 11.33
C LEU A 159 -17.93 -10.88 11.67
N ILE A 160 -16.97 -10.56 10.79
CA ILE A 160 -16.05 -9.44 11.03
C ILE A 160 -16.79 -8.11 11.03
N GLN A 161 -17.71 -7.90 10.10
CA GLN A 161 -18.57 -6.73 10.07
C GLN A 161 -19.37 -6.58 11.38
N SER A 162 -19.95 -7.67 11.90
CA SER A 162 -20.69 -7.63 13.17
C SER A 162 -19.79 -7.27 14.35
N ILE A 163 -18.58 -7.84 14.42
CA ILE A 163 -17.61 -7.58 15.49
C ILE A 163 -17.16 -6.12 15.47
N LEU A 164 -16.81 -5.60 14.29
CA LEU A 164 -16.34 -4.23 14.13
C LEU A 164 -17.47 -3.22 14.43
N ASP A 165 -18.69 -3.47 13.96
CA ASP A 165 -19.84 -2.58 14.19
C ASP A 165 -20.16 -2.47 15.68
N ASP A 166 -20.21 -3.59 16.41
CA ASP A 166 -20.44 -3.58 17.86
C ASP A 166 -19.34 -2.83 18.63
N ALA A 167 -18.07 -3.04 18.26
CA ALA A 167 -16.95 -2.33 18.88
C ALA A 167 -16.99 -0.81 18.60
N LEU A 168 -17.30 -0.41 17.37
CA LEU A 168 -17.45 1.01 17.00
C LEU A 168 -18.64 1.66 17.72
N ILE A 169 -19.78 0.96 17.84
CA ILE A 169 -20.96 1.44 18.58
C ILE A 169 -20.63 1.65 20.06
N LYS A 170 -20.00 0.66 20.71
CA LYS A 170 -19.58 0.76 22.13
C LYS A 170 -18.61 1.90 22.39
N SER A 171 -17.89 2.33 21.35
CA SER A 171 -16.93 3.44 21.39
C SER A 171 -17.55 4.80 21.03
N ASN A 172 -18.86 4.86 20.79
CA ASN A 172 -19.55 6.05 20.28
C ASN A 172 -18.98 6.56 18.93
N LEU A 173 -18.49 5.65 18.10
CA LEU A 173 -17.92 5.95 16.76
C LEU A 173 -18.90 5.64 15.63
N LYS A 174 -20.15 5.26 15.94
CA LYS A 174 -21.18 5.08 14.92
C LYS A 174 -21.40 6.40 14.17
N LYS A 175 -21.30 6.36 12.83
CA LYS A 175 -21.48 7.53 11.96
C LYS A 175 -22.62 7.31 10.98
N VAL A 176 -23.20 8.42 10.56
CA VAL A 176 -24.01 8.49 9.33
C VAL A 176 -23.11 9.13 8.28
N VAL A 177 -22.84 8.39 7.20
CA VAL A 177 -22.05 8.88 6.07
C VAL A 177 -22.94 8.81 4.84
N GLU A 178 -23.16 9.94 4.18
CA GLU A 178 -24.13 10.05 3.09
C GLU A 178 -23.54 9.78 1.70
N TYR A 179 -22.22 9.93 1.56
CA TYR A 179 -21.54 9.95 0.27
C TYR A 179 -20.46 8.87 0.18
N PRO A 180 -20.14 8.37 -1.03
CA PRO A 180 -18.98 7.54 -1.25
C PRO A 180 -17.70 8.21 -0.72
N VAL A 181 -16.78 7.38 -0.24
CA VAL A 181 -15.53 7.84 0.36
C VAL A 181 -14.35 7.27 -0.41
N ILE A 182 -13.44 8.13 -0.87
CA ILE A 182 -12.15 7.75 -1.43
C ILE A 182 -11.13 7.78 -0.30
N HIS A 183 -10.49 6.65 -0.02
CA HIS A 183 -9.29 6.62 0.82
C HIS A 183 -8.06 6.93 -0.04
N PHE A 184 -7.64 8.20 -0.05
CA PHE A 184 -6.55 8.69 -0.87
C PHE A 184 -5.25 8.74 -0.06
N ARG A 185 -4.46 7.67 -0.16
CA ARG A 185 -3.15 7.56 0.48
C ARG A 185 -2.13 8.37 -0.31
N CYS A 186 -1.99 9.65 0.00
CA CYS A 186 -0.93 10.48 -0.60
C CYS A 186 0.22 10.84 0.35
N ALA A 187 0.10 10.56 1.66
CA ALA A 187 1.10 10.95 2.65
C ALA A 187 2.27 9.98 2.75
N ASP A 188 2.02 8.69 2.47
CA ASP A 188 3.00 7.62 2.51
C ASP A 188 3.25 7.04 1.12
N VAL A 189 2.19 6.77 0.36
CA VAL A 189 2.25 6.47 -1.07
C VAL A 189 2.22 7.80 -1.83
N PRO A 190 3.18 8.11 -2.70
CA PRO A 190 4.14 7.22 -3.35
C PRO A 190 5.58 7.40 -2.85
N PHE A 191 5.79 8.22 -1.82
CA PHE A 191 7.12 8.60 -1.33
C PHE A 191 7.85 7.39 -0.76
N ALA A 192 7.14 6.52 -0.06
CA ALA A 192 7.56 5.15 0.16
C ALA A 192 7.41 4.36 -1.15
N ARG A 193 8.45 4.37 -2.00
CA ARG A 193 8.53 3.65 -3.28
C ARG A 193 8.58 2.11 -3.12
N HIS A 194 7.74 1.56 -2.25
CA HIS A 194 7.58 0.12 -2.10
C HIS A 194 6.93 -0.44 -3.36
N ARG A 195 7.37 -1.61 -3.83
CA ARG A 195 6.82 -2.31 -5.02
C ARG A 195 5.31 -2.58 -5.02
N HIS A 196 4.60 -2.28 -3.93
CA HIS A 196 3.15 -2.47 -3.78
C HIS A 196 2.37 -1.16 -3.68
N TYR A 197 3.05 0.00 -3.71
CA TYR A 197 2.50 1.30 -3.34
C TYR A 197 2.41 2.19 -4.56
N HIS A 198 1.35 2.02 -5.35
CA HIS A 198 1.15 2.82 -6.55
C HIS A 198 0.04 3.84 -6.37
N PHE A 199 0.19 4.98 -7.03
CA PHE A 199 -0.96 5.86 -7.25
C PHE A 199 -1.81 5.31 -8.39
N GLN A 200 -3.13 5.40 -8.19
CA GLN A 200 -4.09 5.14 -9.23
C GLN A 200 -4.30 6.38 -10.10
N LYS A 201 -4.41 6.17 -11.41
CA LYS A 201 -4.80 7.25 -12.35
C LYS A 201 -6.22 7.73 -12.09
N TYR A 202 -6.51 8.95 -12.47
CA TYR A 202 -7.83 9.57 -12.25
C TYR A 202 -8.99 8.83 -12.90
N LYS A 203 -8.73 8.16 -14.03
CA LYS A 203 -9.71 7.29 -14.70
C LYS A 203 -10.16 6.09 -13.83
N PHE A 204 -9.35 5.62 -12.87
CA PHE A 204 -9.76 4.59 -11.92
C PHE A 204 -10.87 5.10 -11.01
N TYR A 205 -10.69 6.27 -10.38
CA TYR A 205 -11.72 6.85 -9.49
C TYR A 205 -13.02 7.14 -10.25
N LYS A 206 -12.94 7.62 -11.50
CA LYS A 206 -14.11 7.78 -12.36
C LYS A 206 -14.85 6.46 -12.57
N LYS A 207 -14.17 5.41 -13.03
CA LYS A 207 -14.76 4.08 -13.25
C LYS A 207 -15.34 3.48 -11.97
N ALA A 208 -14.66 3.67 -10.84
CA ALA A 208 -15.11 3.20 -9.54
C ALA A 208 -16.42 3.89 -9.13
N LEU A 209 -16.53 5.21 -9.30
CA LEU A 209 -17.76 5.97 -9.03
C LEU A 209 -18.91 5.58 -9.97
N GLU A 210 -18.63 5.40 -11.26
CA GLU A 210 -19.61 4.91 -12.23
C GLU A 210 -20.15 3.53 -11.83
N ASN A 211 -19.27 2.60 -11.45
CA ASN A 211 -19.68 1.28 -10.99
C ASN A 211 -20.46 1.35 -9.67
N ILE A 212 -20.07 2.22 -8.74
CA ILE A 212 -20.81 2.44 -7.50
C ILE A 212 -22.25 2.90 -7.79
N ASN A 213 -22.45 3.85 -8.71
CA ASN A 213 -23.80 4.30 -9.07
C ASN A 213 -24.66 3.18 -9.66
N ILE A 214 -24.05 2.29 -10.45
CA ILE A 214 -24.72 1.11 -11.02
C ILE A 214 -25.12 0.13 -9.92
N LEU A 215 -24.18 -0.21 -9.03
CA LEU A 215 -24.39 -1.21 -7.97
C LEU A 215 -25.33 -0.71 -6.86
N SER A 216 -25.29 0.58 -6.53
CA SER A 216 -26.14 1.19 -5.50
C SER A 216 -27.53 1.52 -6.00
N LEU A 217 -27.74 1.56 -7.33
CA LEU A 217 -28.93 2.14 -7.97
C LEU A 217 -29.20 3.59 -7.53
N GLN A 218 -28.15 4.30 -7.12
CA GLN A 218 -28.19 5.69 -6.65
C GLN A 218 -27.13 6.50 -7.38
N GLN A 219 -27.53 7.62 -7.97
CA GLN A 219 -26.59 8.58 -8.54
C GLN A 219 -26.04 9.49 -7.43
N TYR A 220 -24.77 9.36 -7.10
CA TYR A 220 -24.08 10.30 -6.22
C TYR A 220 -23.62 11.52 -7.01
N SER A 221 -23.84 12.71 -6.45
CA SER A 221 -23.32 13.99 -6.97
C SER A 221 -22.16 14.54 -6.14
N LYS A 222 -21.80 13.85 -5.05
CA LYS A 222 -20.78 14.27 -4.11
C LYS A 222 -19.97 13.08 -3.62
N VAL A 223 -18.69 13.30 -3.34
CA VAL A 223 -17.74 12.32 -2.81
C VAL A 223 -16.87 12.94 -1.71
N ILE A 224 -16.54 12.15 -0.70
CA ILE A 224 -15.58 12.53 0.34
C ILE A 224 -14.21 11.97 -0.05
N ILE A 225 -13.17 12.79 0.00
CA ILE A 225 -11.79 12.38 -0.18
C ILE A 225 -11.13 12.42 1.20
N LEU A 226 -10.89 11.25 1.78
CA LEU A 226 -10.08 11.13 2.99
C LEU A 226 -8.61 11.18 2.57
N SER A 227 -7.97 12.30 2.84
CA SER A 227 -6.57 12.56 2.49
C SER A 227 -5.83 13.15 3.68
N CYS A 228 -5.31 12.27 4.52
CA CYS A 228 -4.53 12.69 5.67
C CYS A 228 -3.06 12.82 5.34
N SER A 229 -2.62 14.06 5.16
CA SER A 229 -1.26 14.39 4.74
C SER A 229 -0.20 14.17 5.82
N PHE A 230 -0.55 14.05 7.12
CA PHE A 230 0.42 14.04 8.23
C PHE A 230 0.90 12.66 8.71
N HIS A 231 0.36 11.55 8.17
CA HIS A 231 0.78 10.22 8.59
C HIS A 231 2.13 9.84 7.97
N LEU A 232 3.14 9.65 8.82
CA LEU A 232 4.48 9.18 8.43
C LEU A 232 5.17 10.07 7.37
N SER A 233 4.77 11.33 7.28
CA SER A 233 5.17 12.25 6.23
C SER A 233 6.01 13.40 6.80
N ASN A 234 6.99 13.84 6.01
CA ASN A 234 7.67 15.10 6.29
C ASN A 234 6.84 16.29 5.72
N ASN A 235 7.29 17.53 5.95
CA ASN A 235 6.58 18.72 5.47
C ASN A 235 6.50 18.78 3.93
N GLU A 236 7.50 18.28 3.22
CA GLU A 236 7.54 18.26 1.76
C GLU A 236 6.53 17.26 1.19
N ASP A 237 6.46 16.06 1.77
CA ASP A 237 5.47 15.03 1.46
C ASP A 237 4.04 15.57 1.69
N GLN A 238 3.83 16.31 2.79
CA GLN A 238 2.54 16.96 3.11
C GLN A 238 2.11 17.93 2.01
N VAL A 239 3.01 18.82 1.59
CA VAL A 239 2.73 19.81 0.53
C VAL A 239 2.41 19.13 -0.81
N CYS A 240 3.17 18.09 -1.17
CA CYS A 240 2.94 17.34 -2.39
C CYS A 240 1.61 16.57 -2.33
N CYS A 241 1.31 15.91 -1.21
CA CYS A 241 0.05 15.21 -0.97
C CYS A 241 -1.17 16.16 -1.07
N SER A 242 -1.09 17.38 -0.50
CA SER A 242 -2.13 18.39 -0.68
C SER A 242 -2.31 18.79 -2.15
N THR A 243 -1.20 18.96 -2.88
CA THR A 243 -1.24 19.28 -4.32
C THR A 243 -1.92 18.17 -5.13
N TYR A 244 -1.60 16.90 -4.87
CA TYR A 244 -2.26 15.75 -5.51
C TYR A 244 -3.74 15.64 -5.16
N THR A 245 -4.07 15.86 -3.89
CA THR A 245 -5.46 15.82 -3.41
C THR A 245 -6.32 16.88 -4.11
N ASN A 246 -5.80 18.11 -4.21
CA ASN A 246 -6.48 19.20 -4.91
C ASN A 246 -6.68 18.88 -6.38
N SER A 247 -5.65 18.33 -7.05
CA SER A 247 -5.75 17.93 -8.45
C SER A 247 -6.78 16.82 -8.69
N LEU A 248 -6.86 15.81 -7.81
CA LEU A 248 -7.91 14.79 -7.87
C LEU A 248 -9.29 15.42 -7.63
N SER A 249 -9.42 16.31 -6.63
CA SER A 249 -10.66 17.03 -6.34
C SER A 249 -11.17 17.80 -7.57
N ASP A 250 -10.29 18.54 -8.24
CA ASP A 250 -10.65 19.33 -9.41
C ASP A 250 -11.03 18.46 -10.60
N TYR A 251 -10.33 17.33 -10.80
CA TYR A 251 -10.73 16.33 -11.78
C TYR A 251 -12.15 15.81 -11.50
N LEU A 252 -12.46 15.44 -10.26
CA LEU A 252 -13.77 14.91 -9.87
C LEU A 252 -14.89 15.94 -10.05
N LYS A 253 -14.65 17.22 -9.70
CA LYS A 253 -15.59 18.33 -9.99
C LYS A 253 -15.85 18.49 -11.48
N ASN A 254 -14.80 18.38 -12.31
CA ASN A 254 -14.93 18.48 -13.77
C ASN A 254 -15.75 17.33 -14.38
N ILE A 255 -15.88 16.20 -13.67
CA ILE A 255 -16.77 15.09 -14.06
C ILE A 255 -18.05 15.03 -13.19
N SER A 256 -18.48 16.18 -12.67
CA SER A 256 -19.76 16.40 -11.99
C SER A 256 -19.91 15.77 -10.60
N TYR A 257 -18.80 15.57 -9.87
CA TYR A 257 -18.83 15.25 -8.45
C TYR A 257 -18.33 16.42 -7.61
N ASP A 258 -19.19 16.96 -6.77
CA ASP A 258 -18.75 17.82 -5.67
C ASP A 258 -17.81 17.03 -4.75
N THR A 259 -16.81 17.69 -4.19
CA THR A 259 -15.80 17.02 -3.35
C THR A 259 -15.70 17.67 -1.99
N ILE A 260 -15.68 16.86 -0.93
CA ILE A 260 -15.29 17.27 0.41
C ILE A 260 -13.94 16.61 0.70
N VAL A 261 -12.91 17.39 0.97
CA VAL A 261 -11.63 16.86 1.43
C VAL A 261 -11.65 16.87 2.96
N GLU A 262 -11.46 15.71 3.57
CA GLU A 262 -11.39 15.57 5.02
C GLU A 262 -10.09 14.87 5.42
N CYS A 263 -9.65 15.18 6.63
CA CYS A 263 -8.68 14.38 7.34
C CYS A 263 -9.00 14.45 8.83
N ASN A 264 -9.29 13.30 9.44
CA ASN A 264 -9.58 13.21 10.86
C ASN A 264 -8.47 12.42 11.57
N THR A 265 -8.78 11.88 12.74
CA THR A 265 -7.91 10.88 13.37
C THR A 265 -8.06 9.54 12.64
N ASN A 266 -7.02 8.70 12.68
CA ASN A 266 -7.06 7.34 12.14
C ASN A 266 -8.32 6.56 12.54
N ILE A 267 -8.75 6.67 13.79
CA ILE A 267 -9.93 5.97 14.30
C ILE A 267 -11.22 6.57 13.75
N ALA A 268 -11.32 7.89 13.66
CA ALA A 268 -12.47 8.55 13.08
C ALA A 268 -12.60 8.26 11.58
N ASP A 269 -11.50 8.21 10.84
CA ASP A 269 -11.47 7.87 9.42
C ASP A 269 -11.76 6.39 9.18
N PHE A 270 -11.29 5.50 10.05
CA PHE A 270 -11.67 4.09 10.02
C PHE A 270 -13.19 3.93 10.13
N ALA A 271 -13.82 4.63 11.08
CA ALA A 271 -15.27 4.63 11.24
C ALA A 271 -15.99 5.27 10.03
N THR A 272 -15.46 6.36 9.47
CA THR A 272 -16.01 6.97 8.25
C THR A 272 -16.04 5.97 7.09
N LEU A 273 -14.95 5.26 6.84
CA LEU A 273 -14.88 4.22 5.81
C LEU A 273 -15.83 3.06 6.10
N PHE A 274 -15.90 2.61 7.36
CA PHE A 274 -16.76 1.48 7.76
C PHE A 274 -18.25 1.74 7.54
N TYR A 275 -18.70 2.97 7.82
CA TYR A 275 -20.10 3.37 7.66
C TYR A 275 -20.42 4.03 6.31
N ALA A 276 -19.44 4.19 5.43
CA ALA A 276 -19.66 4.77 4.11
C ALA A 276 -20.62 3.89 3.27
N PRO A 277 -21.49 4.49 2.46
CA PRO A 277 -22.33 3.75 1.52
C PRO A 277 -21.49 3.09 0.42
N ALA A 278 -20.33 3.67 0.11
CA ALA A 278 -19.31 3.03 -0.71
C ALA A 278 -17.90 3.54 -0.35
N VAL A 279 -16.89 2.69 -0.53
CA VAL A 279 -15.47 3.00 -0.32
C VAL A 279 -14.69 2.70 -1.60
N ILE A 280 -13.87 3.66 -2.04
CA ILE A 280 -12.88 3.48 -3.09
C ILE A 280 -11.49 3.48 -2.45
N SER A 281 -10.77 2.38 -2.60
CA SER A 281 -9.48 2.13 -1.94
C SER A 281 -8.35 1.98 -2.94
N GLY A 282 -7.32 2.81 -2.80
CA GLY A 282 -6.04 2.66 -3.52
C GLY A 282 -5.15 1.51 -3.02
N GLY A 283 -5.63 0.70 -2.08
CA GLY A 283 -4.91 -0.45 -1.53
C GLY A 283 -4.21 -0.15 -0.21
N SER A 284 -4.79 -0.65 0.89
CA SER A 284 -4.15 -0.74 2.21
C SER A 284 -4.93 -1.70 3.10
N SER A 285 -4.27 -2.31 4.09
CA SER A 285 -4.97 -3.11 5.11
C SER A 285 -6.01 -2.27 5.84
N PHE A 286 -5.72 -0.99 6.11
CA PHE A 286 -6.63 -0.06 6.77
C PHE A 286 -7.96 0.09 6.01
N SER A 287 -7.92 0.51 4.75
CA SER A 287 -9.13 0.68 3.93
C SER A 287 -9.73 -0.63 3.47
N PHE A 288 -8.95 -1.70 3.36
CA PHE A 288 -9.49 -3.03 3.10
C PHE A 288 -10.36 -3.48 4.27
N ILE A 289 -9.86 -3.47 5.50
CA ILE A 289 -10.64 -3.92 6.66
C ILE A 289 -11.84 -3.00 6.91
N SER A 290 -11.66 -1.67 6.89
CA SER A 290 -12.78 -0.75 7.12
C SER A 290 -13.79 -0.74 5.97
N GLY A 291 -13.32 -0.76 4.72
CA GLY A 291 -14.19 -0.69 3.54
C GLY A 291 -14.79 -2.05 3.13
N PHE A 292 -13.97 -3.08 2.94
CA PHE A 292 -14.44 -4.39 2.48
C PHE A 292 -15.35 -5.06 3.52
N CYS A 293 -14.98 -5.02 4.80
CA CYS A 293 -15.83 -5.51 5.90
C CYS A 293 -16.84 -4.46 6.39
N GLY A 294 -16.90 -3.29 5.74
CA GLY A 294 -17.83 -2.22 6.05
C GLY A 294 -19.27 -2.48 5.59
N LYS A 295 -20.13 -1.47 5.79
CA LYS A 295 -21.56 -1.52 5.49
C LYS A 295 -21.90 -1.31 4.01
N GLY A 296 -20.99 -0.68 3.26
CA GLY A 296 -21.21 -0.26 1.89
C GLY A 296 -20.58 -1.14 0.81
N ILE A 297 -20.64 -0.64 -0.42
CA ILE A 297 -19.90 -1.18 -1.57
C ILE A 297 -18.41 -0.90 -1.36
N PHE A 298 -17.55 -1.85 -1.72
CA PHE A 298 -16.11 -1.64 -1.71
C PHE A 298 -15.57 -1.79 -3.12
N ILE A 299 -14.81 -0.81 -3.60
CA ILE A 299 -14.06 -0.89 -4.86
C ILE A 299 -12.58 -0.66 -4.55
N SER A 300 -11.71 -1.51 -5.07
CA SER A 300 -10.26 -1.32 -4.94
C SER A 300 -9.51 -1.67 -6.22
N GLY A 301 -8.36 -1.02 -6.41
CA GLY A 301 -7.37 -1.41 -7.41
C GLY A 301 -6.56 -2.65 -7.04
N GLY A 302 -6.62 -3.07 -5.76
CA GLY A 302 -5.80 -4.15 -5.23
C GLY A 302 -4.35 -3.75 -5.01
N HIS A 303 -3.45 -4.74 -5.10
CA HIS A 303 -2.00 -4.56 -4.98
C HIS A 303 -1.35 -4.89 -6.30
N CYS A 304 -0.74 -3.90 -6.96
CA CYS A 304 0.21 -4.20 -8.03
C CYS A 304 1.56 -4.49 -7.43
N GLU A 305 2.18 -5.60 -7.80
CA GLU A 305 3.60 -5.80 -7.55
C GLU A 305 4.40 -5.34 -8.76
N GLU A 306 5.13 -4.24 -8.63
CA GLU A 306 6.01 -3.76 -9.67
C GLU A 306 7.09 -4.80 -9.98
N GLY A 307 7.14 -5.25 -11.24
CA GLY A 307 8.09 -6.26 -11.72
C GLY A 307 7.44 -7.56 -12.21
N TYR A 308 6.16 -7.78 -11.89
CA TYR A 308 5.40 -8.92 -12.42
C TYR A 308 4.59 -8.51 -13.67
N THR A 309 4.56 -9.41 -14.67
CA THR A 309 3.90 -9.18 -15.96
C THR A 309 2.44 -9.63 -16.00
N GLU A 310 1.97 -10.34 -14.98
CA GLU A 310 0.59 -10.83 -14.88
C GLU A 310 -0.31 -9.85 -14.09
N PRO A 311 -1.62 -9.82 -14.36
CA PRO A 311 -2.55 -9.03 -13.57
C PRO A 311 -2.43 -9.37 -12.07
N ASN A 312 -2.49 -8.32 -11.26
CA ASN A 312 -2.31 -8.25 -9.80
C ASN A 312 -3.02 -9.34 -8.97
N SER A 313 -4.09 -9.90 -9.52
CA SER A 313 -4.86 -10.99 -8.91
C SER A 313 -5.37 -11.91 -10.01
N LYS A 314 -5.31 -13.21 -9.76
CA LYS A 314 -5.96 -14.27 -10.55
C LYS A 314 -7.40 -14.54 -10.07
N CYS A 315 -7.98 -13.61 -9.33
CA CYS A 315 -9.33 -13.71 -8.80
C CYS A 315 -10.38 -13.27 -9.83
N ASP A 316 -10.82 -14.19 -10.66
CA ASP A 316 -11.91 -13.93 -11.63
C ASP A 316 -13.23 -13.55 -10.94
N SER A 317 -13.45 -14.06 -9.73
CA SER A 317 -14.66 -13.78 -8.93
C SER A 317 -14.63 -12.41 -8.25
N CYS A 318 -13.50 -11.70 -8.28
CA CYS A 318 -13.35 -10.42 -7.61
C CYS A 318 -13.76 -9.23 -8.48
N SER A 319 -14.03 -9.43 -9.77
CA SER A 319 -14.25 -8.35 -10.75
C SER A 319 -15.32 -7.31 -10.38
N THR A 320 -16.24 -7.65 -9.47
CA THR A 320 -17.28 -6.74 -8.97
C THR A 320 -16.74 -5.67 -8.01
N TRP A 321 -15.65 -5.94 -7.30
CA TRP A 321 -15.10 -5.06 -6.26
C TRP A 321 -13.58 -4.83 -6.37
N LEU A 322 -12.85 -5.73 -7.02
CA LEU A 322 -11.44 -5.60 -7.34
C LEU A 322 -11.31 -5.28 -8.83
N GLN A 323 -11.00 -4.03 -9.14
CA GLN A 323 -10.89 -3.53 -10.51
C GLN A 323 -9.43 -3.33 -10.87
N ASN A 324 -9.16 -3.22 -12.18
CA ASN A 324 -7.83 -2.80 -12.62
C ASN A 324 -7.58 -1.36 -12.14
N ALA A 325 -6.57 -1.22 -11.28
CA ALA A 325 -6.21 0.02 -10.60
C ALA A 325 -5.78 1.15 -11.54
N ASP A 326 -5.42 0.84 -12.79
CA ASP A 326 -4.84 1.81 -13.72
C ASP A 326 -3.67 2.57 -13.06
N ASP A 327 -2.71 1.84 -12.47
CA ASP A 327 -1.62 2.40 -11.67
C ASP A 327 -0.56 3.17 -12.49
N ILE A 328 0.05 4.18 -11.87
CA ILE A 328 1.37 4.68 -12.31
C ILE A 328 2.49 3.85 -11.66
N LYS A 329 3.42 3.35 -12.47
CA LYS A 329 4.55 2.55 -11.98
C LYS A 329 5.65 3.46 -11.46
N HIS A 330 6.38 3.06 -10.42
CA HIS A 330 7.43 3.92 -9.86
C HIS A 330 8.54 4.17 -10.88
N LYS A 331 8.86 3.17 -11.71
CA LYS A 331 9.85 3.33 -12.79
C LYS A 331 9.49 4.39 -13.84
N ASP A 332 8.22 4.77 -13.93
CA ASP A 332 7.73 5.77 -14.89
C ASP A 332 7.72 7.19 -14.29
N ILE A 333 8.04 7.34 -12.99
CA ILE A 333 8.14 8.62 -12.29
C ILE A 333 9.55 8.82 -11.76
N ASP A 334 10.27 9.77 -12.36
CA ASP A 334 11.62 10.13 -11.92
C ASP A 334 11.60 10.70 -10.50
N ASP A 335 10.70 11.64 -10.23
CA ASP A 335 10.61 12.40 -8.98
C ASP A 335 9.15 12.64 -8.57
N TYR A 336 8.78 12.19 -7.37
CA TYR A 336 7.45 12.42 -6.79
C TYR A 336 7.32 13.79 -6.13
N TYR A 337 8.36 14.61 -6.10
CA TYR A 337 8.26 16.01 -5.69
C TYR A 337 7.99 16.95 -6.87
N ASN A 338 8.18 16.47 -8.11
CA ASN A 338 7.73 17.17 -9.31
C ASN A 338 6.23 16.93 -9.54
N THR A 339 5.41 17.67 -8.79
CA THR A 339 3.95 17.48 -8.77
C THR A 339 3.31 17.63 -10.15
N ASP A 340 3.80 18.53 -11.00
CA ASP A 340 3.25 18.74 -12.34
C ASP A 340 3.44 17.52 -13.25
N ALA A 341 4.63 16.91 -13.21
CA ALA A 341 4.93 15.71 -13.98
C ALA A 341 4.09 14.52 -13.51
N VAL A 342 3.95 14.36 -12.18
CA VAL A 342 3.14 13.29 -11.59
C VAL A 342 1.65 13.49 -11.90
N ILE A 343 1.11 14.70 -11.73
CA ILE A 343 -0.28 15.01 -12.07
C ILE A 343 -0.58 14.72 -13.54
N LYS A 344 0.33 15.09 -14.45
CA LYS A 344 0.21 14.74 -15.86
C LYS A 344 0.15 13.22 -16.07
N ALA A 345 0.94 12.44 -15.33
CA ALA A 345 0.88 10.98 -15.39
C ALA A 345 -0.40 10.39 -14.80
N LEU A 346 -0.99 11.03 -13.78
CA LEU A 346 -2.26 10.63 -13.16
C LEU A 346 -3.48 10.92 -14.06
N GLN A 347 -3.42 11.98 -14.86
CA GLN A 347 -4.50 12.39 -15.77
C GLN A 347 -4.57 11.59 -17.07
N ASN A 348 -3.43 11.08 -17.56
CA ASN A 348 -3.32 10.27 -18.78
C ASN A 348 -3.56 8.79 -18.48
#